data_AF-A0A7C1E3A0-F1
#
_entry.id   AF-A0A7C1E3A0-F1
#
_cell.length_a   1.000
_cell.length_b   1.000
_cell.length_c   1.000
_cell.angle_alpha   90.00
_cell.angle_beta   90.00
_cell.angle_gamma   90.00
#
_symmetry.space_group_name_H-M   'P 1'
#
loop_
_entity.id
_entity.type
_entity.pdbx_description
1 polymer ?
#
loop_
_entity_poly.entity_id
_entity_poly.type
_entity_poly.pdbx_seq_one_letter_code
_entity_poly.pdbx_strand_id
1 'polypeptide(L)' 'MQPEAGTIAPGERETLVITVEGEQYSLTGEDVRTLLFYGKAAPVCQAHRATREDGTGAVTISIEGYAAIT' A
#
# COMPACT_ATOMS: atom_id res chain seq x y z
N MET A 1 -10.69 14.00 -6.30
CA MET A 1 -11.52 13.51 -5.18
C MET A 1 -10.57 13.07 -4.08
N GLN A 2 -10.84 13.44 -2.82
CA GLN A 2 -10.16 12.78 -1.70
C GLN A 2 -10.77 11.38 -1.54
N PRO A 3 -9.95 10.33 -1.28
CA PRO A 3 -10.47 9.01 -0.96
C PRO A 3 -11.19 9.04 0.39
N GLU A 4 -12.33 8.36 0.46
CA GLU A 4 -13.08 8.17 1.72
C GLU A 4 -12.44 7.04 2.55
N ALA A 5 -12.64 7.04 3.86
CA ALA A 5 -12.17 5.94 4.69
C ALA A 5 -12.81 4.62 4.25
N GLY A 6 -12.02 3.55 4.14
CA GLY A 6 -12.44 2.26 3.59
C GLY A 6 -12.38 2.18 2.07
N THR A 7 -11.81 3.17 1.38
CA THR A 7 -11.67 3.14 -0.08
C THR A 7 -10.52 2.23 -0.51
N ILE A 8 -10.79 1.38 -1.51
CA ILE A 8 -9.80 0.65 -2.29
C ILE A 8 -9.77 1.25 -3.69
N ALA A 9 -8.60 1.64 -4.18
CA ALA A 9 -8.44 2.32 -5.47
C ALA A 9 -7.16 1.89 -6.19
N PRO A 10 -7.10 1.99 -7.53
CA PRO A 10 -5.84 1.85 -8.25
C PRO A 10 -4.87 2.97 -7.87
N GLY A 11 -3.62 2.60 -7.62
CA GLY A 11 -2.50 3.52 -7.43
C GLY A 11 -1.58 3.58 -8.64
N GLU A 12 -0.45 4.30 -8.47
CA GLU A 12 0.59 4.33 -9.50
C GLU A 12 1.31 2.98 -9.62
N ARG A 13 1.96 2.72 -10.76
CA ARG A 13 2.81 1.54 -10.99
C ARG A 13 2.12 0.21 -10.62
N GLU A 14 0.84 0.10 -11.02
CA GLU A 14 0.02 -1.11 -10.80
C GLU A 14 -0.19 -1.48 -9.32
N THR A 15 -0.07 -0.51 -8.41
CA THR A 15 -0.38 -0.73 -7.01
C THR A 15 -1.88 -0.68 -6.73
N LEU A 16 -2.32 -1.39 -5.71
CA LEU A 16 -3.63 -1.22 -5.09
C LEU A 16 -3.46 -0.37 -3.84
N VAL A 17 -4.14 0.77 -3.76
CA VAL A 17 -4.11 1.66 -2.60
C VAL A 17 -5.32 1.41 -1.73
N ILE A 18 -5.10 1.30 -0.43
CA ILE A 18 -6.14 1.13 0.59
C ILE A 18 -6.07 2.36 1.51
N THR A 19 -7.18 3.06 1.68
CA THR A 19 -7.28 4.19 2.61
C THR A 19 -8.08 3.75 3.83
N VAL A 20 -7.47 3.76 5.02
CA VAL A 20 -8.12 3.40 6.30
C VAL A 20 -7.90 4.54 7.28
N GLU A 21 -8.99 5.13 7.77
CA GLU A 21 -8.93 6.24 8.76
C GLU A 21 -8.00 7.41 8.37
N GLY A 22 -7.81 7.65 7.07
CA GLY A 22 -6.94 8.70 6.53
C GLY A 22 -5.51 8.24 6.22
N GLU A 23 -5.11 7.05 6.68
CA GLU A 23 -3.83 6.43 6.38
C GLU A 23 -3.87 5.69 5.04
N GLN A 24 -2.78 5.77 4.29
CA GLN A 24 -2.64 5.07 3.01
C GLN A 24 -1.71 3.87 3.11
N TYR A 25 -2.22 2.73 2.67
CA TYR A 25 -1.49 1.50 2.50
C TYR A 25 -1.51 1.06 1.05
N SER A 26 -0.62 0.14 0.69
CA SER A 26 -0.50 -0.33 -0.68
C SER A 26 -0.12 -1.80 -0.76
N LEU A 27 -0.57 -2.45 -1.83
CA LEU A 27 -0.07 -3.74 -2.30
C LEU A 27 0.47 -3.52 -3.71
N THR A 28 1.56 -4.21 -4.06
CA THR A 28 2.03 -4.19 -5.46
C THR A 28 1.10 -5.01 -6.35
N GLY A 29 1.15 -4.78 -7.67
CA GLY A 29 0.39 -5.60 -8.62
C GLY A 29 0.74 -7.10 -8.54
N GLU A 30 2.00 -7.41 -8.23
CA GLU A 30 2.46 -8.79 -7.99
C GLU A 30 1.84 -9.39 -6.73
N ASP A 31 1.79 -8.62 -5.64
CA ASP A 31 1.17 -9.01 -4.38
C ASP A 31 -0.34 -9.22 -4.54
N VAL A 32 -1.02 -8.33 -5.27
CA VAL A 32 -2.44 -8.47 -5.61
C VAL A 32 -2.70 -9.72 -6.43
N ARG A 33 -1.83 -10.02 -7.41
CA ARG A 33 -1.95 -11.25 -8.21
C ARG A 33 -1.70 -12.49 -7.34
N THR A 34 -0.73 -12.43 -6.44
CA THR A 34 -0.41 -13.48 -5.46
C THR A 34 -1.60 -13.79 -4.56
N LEU A 35 -2.24 -12.74 -4.05
CA LEU A 35 -3.44 -12.81 -3.22
C LEU A 35 -4.62 -13.43 -3.98
N LEU A 36 -4.98 -12.88 -5.14
CA LEU A 36 -6.20 -13.25 -5.86
C LEU A 36 -6.13 -14.62 -6.53
N PHE A 37 -4.99 -14.96 -7.14
CA PHE A 37 -4.91 -16.15 -8.00
C PHE A 37 -4.25 -17.35 -7.33
N TYR A 38 -3.48 -17.13 -6.27
CA TYR A 38 -2.79 -18.19 -5.56
C TYR A 38 -3.26 -18.34 -4.11
N GLY A 39 -4.18 -17.49 -3.64
CA GLY A 39 -4.71 -17.51 -2.27
C GLY A 39 -3.64 -17.30 -1.20
N LYS A 40 -2.48 -16.76 -1.57
CA LYS A 40 -1.36 -16.54 -0.65
C LYS A 40 -1.52 -15.19 0.02
N ALA A 41 -1.21 -15.14 1.31
CA ALA A 41 -1.18 -13.88 2.02
C ALA A 41 -0.20 -12.90 1.36
N ALA A 42 -0.62 -11.64 1.22
CA ALA A 42 0.12 -10.60 0.52
C ALA A 42 0.42 -9.42 1.47
N PRO A 43 1.64 -8.88 1.49
CA PRO A 43 2.01 -7.83 2.43
C PRO A 43 1.24 -6.53 2.14
N VAL A 44 0.75 -5.89 3.19
CA VAL A 44 0.16 -4.56 3.15
C VAL A 44 1.22 -3.57 3.64
N CYS A 45 1.64 -2.68 2.76
CA CYS A 45 2.79 -1.81 2.98
C CYS A 45 2.40 -0.34 3.13
N GLN A 46 3.11 0.40 3.98
CA GLN A 46 2.99 1.85 4.09
C GLN A 46 4.29 2.55 3.66
N ALA A 47 4.15 3.66 2.94
CA ALA A 47 5.29 4.46 2.49
C ALA A 47 5.48 5.68 3.40
N HIS A 48 6.61 5.70 4.11
CA HIS A 48 7.02 6.79 4.99
C HIS A 48 7.93 7.73 4.22
N ARG A 49 7.48 8.97 4.00
CA ARG A 49 8.28 10.01 3.35
C ARG A 49 8.93 10.87 4.43
N ALA A 50 10.25 10.84 4.49
CA ALA A 50 11.03 11.73 5.34
C ALA A 50 11.83 12.70 4.46
N THR A 51 11.67 14.00 4.71
CA THR A 51 12.53 15.03 4.12
C THR A 51 13.74 15.20 5.02
N ARG A 52 14.94 15.00 4.47
CA ARG A 52 16.19 15.25 5.19
C ARG A 52 16.52 16.75 5.16
N GLU A 53 17.36 17.18 6.10
CA GLU A 53 17.79 18.59 6.23
C GLU A 53 18.52 19.11 4.98
N ASP A 54 19.13 18.22 4.20
CA ASP A 54 19.81 18.52 2.93
C ASP A 54 18.85 18.68 1.73
N GLY A 55 17.53 18.63 1.96
CA GLY A 55 16.51 18.73 0.93
C GLY A 55 16.29 17.45 0.13
N THR A 56 17.00 16.36 0.44
CA THR A 56 16.76 15.06 -0.18
C THR A 56 15.59 14.33 0.49
N GLY A 57 14.71 13.72 -0.31
CA GLY A 57 13.62 12.89 0.18
C GLY A 57 14.05 11.43 0.29
N ALA A 58 13.86 10.81 1.45
CA ALA A 58 13.94 9.37 1.62
C ALA A 58 12.53 8.77 1.71
N VAL A 59 12.30 7.69 0.97
CA VAL A 59 11.09 6.87 1.09
C VAL A 59 11.48 5.56 1.73
N THR A 60 10.90 5.28 2.90
CA THR A 60 10.99 3.97 3.55
C THR A 60 9.68 3.25 3.37
N ILE A 61 9.72 1.96 3.01
CA ILE A 61 8.53 1.11 2.95
C ILE A 61 8.54 0.21 4.19
N SER A 62 7.45 0.19 4.95
CA SER A 62 7.21 -0.73 6.05
C SER A 62 6.08 -1.71 5.72
N ILE A 63 6.13 -2.90 6.29
CA ILE A 63 5.05 -3.89 6.23
C ILE A 63 4.22 -3.73 7.50
N GLU A 64 2.96 -3.35 7.33
CA GLU A 64 2.03 -3.09 8.44
C GLU A 64 1.11 -4.28 8.72
N GLY A 65 1.02 -5.22 7.78
CA GLY A 65 0.22 -6.43 7.93
C GLY A 65 0.21 -7.28 6.67
N TYR A 66 -0.73 -8.22 6.62
CA TYR A 66 -0.95 -9.10 5.48
C TYR A 66 -2.44 -9.20 5.14
N ALA A 67 -2.76 -9.06 3.87
CA ALA A 67 -4.08 -9.37 3.33
C ALA A 67 -4.15 -10.88 3.02
N ALA A 68 -5.30 -11.49 3.28
CA ALA A 68 -5.59 -12.88 2.94
C ALA A 68 -7.04 -12.99 2.44
N ILE A 69 -7.31 -13.96 1.57
CA ILE A 69 -8.67 -14.32 1.15
C ILE A 69 -9.02 -15.62 1.87
N THR A 70 -10.13 -15.61 2.61
CA THR A 70 -10.61 -16.73 3.43
C THR A 70 -12.05 -17.08 3.10
#